data_AF-A0A818ER49-F1
#
_entry.id   AF-A0A818ER49-F1
#
_cell.length_a   1.000
_cell.length_b   1.000
_cell.length_c   1.000
_cell.angle_alpha   90.00
_cell.angle_beta   90.00
_cell.angle_gamma   90.00
#
_symmetry.space_group_name_H-M   'P 1'
#
loop_
_entity.id
_entity.type
_entity.pdbx_description
1 polymer ?
#
loop_
_entity_poly.entity_id
_entity_poly.type
_entity_poly.pdbx_seq_one_letter_code
_entity_poly.pdbx_strand_id
1 'polypeptide(L)'
;MEYSCVRFNDLPNEILMIIFKNMNNVEVLYSLKGVNQRLNKLVQDSTFTSRLTFVKRCSDNFFDVFPCNMMLNRFCLQILPEVHDKIKWLDLESSSMRNVLCATDYPNLYGLGLYNINEESARCLFTGKKFLLNYFYPE
;
A
#
# COMPACT_ATOMS: atom_id res chain seq x y z
N MET A 1 8.51 28.26 29.76
CA MET A 1 8.37 28.09 28.30
C MET A 1 7.19 27.16 28.08
N GLU A 2 6.03 27.69 27.71
CA GLU A 2 4.88 26.88 27.33
C GLU A 2 5.12 26.36 25.91
N TYR A 3 5.36 25.06 25.77
CA TYR A 3 5.28 24.42 24.47
C TYR A 3 3.81 24.41 24.05
N SER A 4 3.48 25.18 23.02
CA SER A 4 2.22 25.03 22.31
C SER A 4 2.20 23.63 21.69
N CYS A 5 1.51 22.69 22.34
CA CYS A 5 1.19 21.40 21.77
C CYS A 5 0.11 21.60 20.70
N VAL A 6 0.52 21.95 19.49
CA VAL A 6 -0.37 21.91 18.32
C VAL A 6 -0.83 20.46 18.18
N ARG A 7 -2.13 20.21 18.34
CA ARG A 7 -2.65 18.85 18.16
C ARG A 7 -2.64 18.55 16.67
N PHE A 8 -2.36 17.29 16.34
CA PHE A 8 -2.35 16.82 14.96
C PHE A 8 -3.63 17.17 14.18
N ASN A 9 -4.79 17.11 14.85
CA ASN A 9 -6.08 17.45 14.26
C ASN A 9 -6.28 18.94 14.01
N ASP A 10 -5.48 19.81 14.64
CA ASP A 10 -5.56 21.26 14.49
C ASP A 10 -4.72 21.76 13.31
N LEU A 11 -3.85 20.90 12.75
CA LEU A 11 -3.06 21.23 11.57
C LEU A 11 -3.95 21.39 10.33
N PRO A 12 -3.66 22.35 9.43
CA PRO A 12 -4.31 22.45 8.12
C PRO A 12 -4.09 21.21 7.24
N ASN A 13 -5.02 20.96 6.31
CA ASN A 13 -4.97 19.81 5.40
C ASN A 13 -3.66 19.77 4.59
N GLU A 14 -3.20 20.93 4.16
CA GLU A 14 -2.00 21.12 3.36
C GLU A 14 -0.75 20.63 4.10
N ILE A 15 -0.66 20.96 5.40
CA ILE A 15 0.45 20.53 6.27
C ILE A 15 0.39 19.01 6.49
N LEU A 16 -0.80 18.48 6.76
CA LEU A 16 -1.01 17.03 6.90
C LEU A 16 -0.59 16.28 5.63
N MET A 17 -0.94 16.79 4.46
CA MET A 17 -0.54 16.21 3.17
C MET A 17 0.98 16.25 2.97
N ILE A 18 1.67 17.32 3.39
CA ILE A 18 3.14 17.38 3.34
C ILE A 18 3.75 16.32 4.23
N ILE A 19 3.23 16.14 5.45
CA ILE A 19 3.71 15.11 6.39
C ILE A 19 3.50 13.71 5.80
N PHE A 20 2.29 13.40 5.33
CA PHE A 20 1.95 12.08 4.81
C PHE A 20 2.71 11.71 3.53
N LYS A 21 3.03 12.69 2.66
CA LYS A 21 3.82 12.46 1.45
C LYS A 21 5.23 11.93 1.74
N ASN A 22 5.77 12.19 2.93
CA ASN A 22 7.09 11.71 3.35
C ASN A 22 7.04 10.34 4.04
N MET A 23 5.85 9.75 4.21
CA MET A 23 5.64 8.45 4.86
C MET A 23 5.29 7.37 3.82
N ASN A 24 5.42 6.11 4.20
CA ASN A 24 4.88 5.01 3.39
C ASN A 24 3.36 5.14 3.33
N ASN A 25 2.80 5.24 2.13
CA ASN A 25 1.40 5.54 1.98
C ASN A 25 0.47 4.38 2.35
N VAL A 26 0.90 3.13 2.19
CA VAL A 26 0.14 1.96 2.67
C VAL A 26 0.00 2.01 4.19
N GLU A 27 1.08 2.38 4.91
CA GLU A 27 1.07 2.57 6.37
C GLU A 27 0.14 3.68 6.84
N VAL A 28 0.19 4.82 6.16
CA VAL A 28 -0.71 5.94 6.48
C VAL A 28 -2.16 5.59 6.18
N LEU A 29 -2.46 5.02 5.00
CA LEU A 29 -3.80 4.59 4.62
C LEU A 29 -4.39 3.62 5.66
N TYR A 30 -3.60 2.64 6.09
CA TYR A 30 -3.98 1.69 7.14
C TYR A 30 -4.23 2.37 8.49
N SER A 31 -3.33 3.27 8.89
CA SER A 31 -3.38 3.90 10.21
C SER A 31 -4.50 4.93 10.35
N LEU A 32 -4.89 5.57 9.25
CA LEU A 32 -5.87 6.65 9.27
C LEU A 32 -7.29 6.19 8.92
N LYS A 33 -7.44 5.00 8.34
CA LYS A 33 -8.75 4.47 8.02
C LYS A 33 -9.61 4.35 9.28
N GLY A 34 -10.73 5.05 9.29
CA GLY A 34 -11.71 5.00 10.37
C GLY A 34 -11.34 5.82 11.60
N VAL A 35 -10.23 6.56 11.59
CA VAL A 35 -9.82 7.42 12.71
C VAL A 35 -10.71 8.66 12.80
N ASN A 36 -10.87 9.40 11.70
CA ASN A 36 -11.90 10.44 11.62
C ASN A 36 -12.33 10.70 10.16
N GLN A 37 -13.49 11.34 9.99
CA GLN A 37 -14.07 11.62 8.67
C GLN A 37 -13.21 12.56 7.81
N ARG A 38 -12.51 13.52 8.42
CA ARG A 38 -11.65 14.48 7.72
C ARG A 38 -10.42 13.79 7.10
N LEU A 39 -9.77 12.93 7.87
CA LEU A 39 -8.62 12.14 7.47
C LEU A 39 -9.02 11.11 6.43
N ASN A 40 -10.20 10.47 6.57
CA ASN A 40 -10.76 9.58 5.55
C ASN A 40 -10.88 10.27 4.17
N LYS A 41 -11.26 11.56 4.13
CA LYS A 41 -11.29 12.32 2.86
C LYS A 41 -9.90 12.58 2.30
N LEU A 42 -8.95 12.96 3.16
CA LEU A 42 -7.55 13.22 2.77
C LEU A 42 -6.87 11.98 2.20
N VAL A 43 -7.08 10.83 2.83
CA VAL A 43 -6.45 9.57 2.41
C VAL A 43 -7.07 8.96 1.16
N GLN A 44 -8.30 9.33 0.82
CA GLN A 44 -8.95 8.94 -0.43
C GLN A 44 -8.59 9.85 -1.61
N ASP A 45 -7.77 10.89 -1.40
CA ASP A 45 -7.30 11.76 -2.46
C ASP A 45 -6.41 10.98 -3.45
N SER A 46 -6.55 11.29 -4.74
CA SER A 46 -5.78 10.63 -5.81
C SER A 46 -4.26 10.84 -5.66
N THR A 47 -3.83 11.94 -5.04
CA THR A 47 -2.43 12.22 -4.73
C THR A 47 -1.82 11.13 -3.86
N PHE A 48 -2.62 10.49 -3.00
CA PHE A 48 -2.17 9.48 -2.05
C PHE A 48 -2.39 8.05 -2.53
N THR A 49 -3.46 7.84 -3.29
CA THR A 49 -3.93 6.51 -3.71
C THR A 49 -3.46 6.11 -5.11
N SER A 50 -2.99 7.07 -5.93
CA SER A 50 -2.58 6.78 -7.31
C SER A 50 -1.37 5.87 -7.43
N ARG A 51 -0.44 5.90 -6.47
CA ARG A 51 0.72 5.02 -6.45
C ARG A 51 0.87 4.39 -5.08
N LEU A 52 0.59 3.10 -4.91
CA LEU A 52 0.78 2.42 -3.63
C LEU A 52 2.13 1.69 -3.58
N THR A 53 2.81 1.81 -2.44
CA THR A 53 4.15 1.23 -2.26
C THR A 53 4.14 0.21 -1.13
N PHE A 54 4.12 -1.07 -1.50
CA PHE A 54 4.17 -2.23 -0.60
C PHE A 54 5.61 -2.72 -0.38
N VAL A 55 6.56 -1.79 -0.43
CA VAL A 55 7.98 -2.02 -0.14
C VAL A 55 8.44 -1.00 0.90
N LYS A 56 9.31 -1.43 1.82
CA LYS A 56 9.92 -0.50 2.78
C LYS A 56 11.18 0.08 2.14
N ARG A 57 11.26 1.41 2.00
CA ARG A 57 12.50 2.07 1.57
C ARG A 57 13.47 2.12 2.76
N CYS A 58 14.61 1.45 2.66
CA CYS A 58 15.74 1.69 3.54
C CYS A 58 16.68 2.74 2.94
N SER A 59 17.44 3.42 3.80
CA SER A 59 18.34 4.54 3.44
C SER A 59 19.41 4.18 2.41
N ASP A 60 19.70 2.89 2.22
CA ASP A 60 20.85 2.41 1.44
C ASP A 60 20.46 1.78 0.10
N ASN A 61 19.41 2.28 -0.57
CA ASN A 61 18.86 1.73 -1.83
C ASN A 61 18.37 0.26 -1.76
N PHE A 62 18.35 -0.33 -0.56
CA PHE A 62 17.72 -1.62 -0.33
C PHE A 62 16.24 -1.42 -0.03
N PHE A 63 15.41 -2.22 -0.72
CA PHE A 63 14.00 -2.36 -0.37
C PHE A 63 13.90 -3.52 0.62
N ASP A 64 13.29 -3.25 1.76
CA ASP A 64 13.09 -4.23 2.82
C ASP A 64 11.65 -4.74 2.82
N VAL A 65 11.45 -5.92 3.40
CA VAL A 65 10.17 -6.62 3.36
C VAL A 65 9.09 -5.80 4.06
N PHE A 66 7.88 -5.76 3.50
CA PHE A 66 6.76 -5.11 4.16
C PHE A 66 6.48 -5.82 5.50
N PRO A 67 6.65 -5.14 6.66
CA PRO A 67 6.97 -5.81 7.91
C PRO A 67 5.80 -6.57 8.56
N CYS A 68 4.58 -6.48 8.02
CA CYS A 68 3.41 -7.06 8.70
C CYS A 68 2.39 -7.69 7.72
N ASN A 69 2.39 -9.02 7.65
CA ASN A 69 1.40 -9.81 6.90
C ASN A 69 -0.04 -9.54 7.39
N MET A 70 -0.25 -9.31 8.69
CA MET A 70 -1.58 -9.01 9.24
C MET A 70 -2.12 -7.67 8.72
N MET A 71 -1.24 -6.67 8.68
CA MET A 71 -1.56 -5.35 8.13
C MET A 71 -1.86 -5.45 6.64
N LEU A 72 -1.02 -6.18 5.88
CA LEU A 72 -1.23 -6.42 4.45
C LEU A 72 -2.59 -7.09 4.19
N ASN A 73 -2.94 -8.14 4.94
CA ASN A 73 -4.22 -8.84 4.78
C ASN A 73 -5.41 -7.91 5.04
N ARG A 74 -5.38 -7.14 6.13
CA ARG A 74 -6.43 -6.16 6.42
C ARG A 74 -6.51 -5.08 5.36
N PHE A 75 -5.36 -4.60 4.89
CA PHE A 75 -5.29 -3.63 3.81
C PHE A 75 -5.93 -4.16 2.53
N CYS A 76 -5.62 -5.40 2.17
CA CYS A 76 -6.17 -6.05 0.98
C CYS A 76 -7.67 -6.28 1.08
N LEU A 77 -8.18 -6.64 2.26
CA LEU A 77 -9.60 -6.93 2.46
C LEU A 77 -10.46 -5.68 2.64
N GLN A 78 -9.91 -4.62 3.23
CA GLN A 78 -10.72 -3.47 3.65
C GLN A 78 -10.39 -2.20 2.87
N ILE A 79 -9.12 -1.95 2.53
CA ILE A 79 -8.70 -0.66 1.95
C ILE A 79 -8.64 -0.72 0.44
N LEU A 80 -7.98 -1.74 -0.12
CA LEU A 80 -7.86 -1.89 -1.58
C LEU A 80 -9.21 -1.81 -2.30
N PRO A 81 -10.29 -2.49 -1.87
CA PRO A 81 -11.58 -2.42 -2.55
C PRO A 81 -12.23 -1.03 -2.56
N GLU A 82 -11.80 -0.09 -1.72
CA GLU A 82 -12.35 1.28 -1.67
C GLU A 82 -11.55 2.27 -2.50
N VAL A 83 -10.32 1.92 -2.90
CA VAL A 83 -9.41 2.83 -3.61
C VAL A 83 -8.89 2.25 -4.93
N HIS A 84 -9.28 1.02 -5.29
CA HIS A 84 -8.76 0.28 -6.44
C HIS A 84 -8.90 1.01 -7.78
N ASP A 85 -9.98 1.77 -7.95
CA ASP A 85 -10.25 2.59 -9.12
C ASP A 85 -9.30 3.78 -9.24
N LYS A 86 -8.71 4.25 -8.13
CA LYS A 86 -7.77 5.38 -8.12
C LYS A 86 -6.32 4.96 -8.35
N ILE A 87 -6.02 3.68 -8.15
CA ILE A 87 -4.67 3.14 -8.26
C ILE A 87 -4.23 3.08 -9.72
N LYS A 88 -3.09 3.71 -10.00
CA LYS A 88 -2.45 3.82 -11.30
C LYS A 88 -1.11 3.09 -11.36
N TRP A 89 -0.44 2.98 -10.22
CA TRP A 89 0.85 2.33 -10.06
C TRP A 89 0.92 1.52 -8.76
N LEU A 90 1.50 0.32 -8.82
CA LEU A 90 1.78 -0.52 -7.66
C LEU A 90 3.28 -0.83 -7.60
N ASP A 91 3.93 -0.55 -6.48
CA ASP A 91 5.29 -1.04 -6.19
C ASP A 91 5.17 -2.22 -5.21
N LEU A 92 5.51 -3.43 -5.67
CA LEU A 92 5.30 -4.69 -4.95
C LEU A 92 6.60 -5.45 -4.74
N GLU A 93 6.66 -6.16 -3.61
CA GLU A 93 7.63 -7.21 -3.38
C GLU A 93 7.03 -8.58 -3.71
N SER A 94 7.88 -9.58 -4.00
CA SER A 94 7.48 -10.99 -4.14
C SER A 94 6.52 -11.48 -3.04
N SER A 95 6.77 -11.12 -1.78
CA SER A 95 5.99 -11.52 -0.61
C SER A 95 4.55 -10.98 -0.61
N SER A 96 4.34 -9.74 -1.08
CA SER A 96 3.05 -9.06 -1.07
C SER A 96 2.30 -9.15 -2.39
N MET A 97 3.01 -9.47 -3.49
CA MET A 97 2.49 -9.45 -4.86
C MET A 97 1.19 -10.25 -5.00
N ARG A 98 1.15 -11.49 -4.50
CA ARG A 98 -0.05 -12.34 -4.62
C ARG A 98 -1.26 -11.68 -3.94
N ASN A 99 -1.09 -11.27 -2.69
CA ASN A 99 -2.20 -10.75 -1.89
C ASN A 99 -2.75 -9.46 -2.51
N VAL A 100 -1.87 -8.56 -2.96
CA VAL A 100 -2.28 -7.30 -3.56
C VAL A 100 -2.92 -7.54 -4.94
N LEU A 101 -2.28 -8.29 -5.83
CA LEU A 101 -2.80 -8.49 -7.19
C LEU A 101 -4.10 -9.30 -7.22
N CYS A 102 -4.33 -10.18 -6.25
CA CYS A 102 -5.57 -10.96 -6.15
C CYS A 102 -6.66 -10.31 -5.28
N ALA A 103 -6.40 -9.17 -4.64
CA ALA A 103 -7.36 -8.55 -3.73
C ALA A 103 -8.58 -7.95 -4.46
N THR A 104 -8.38 -7.39 -5.65
CA THR A 104 -9.39 -6.61 -6.38
C THR A 104 -8.95 -6.41 -7.83
N ASP A 105 -9.87 -5.90 -8.66
CA ASP A 105 -9.57 -5.49 -10.03
C ASP A 105 -9.03 -4.05 -10.06
N TYR A 106 -7.99 -3.79 -10.85
CA TYR A 106 -7.39 -2.46 -10.97
C TYR A 106 -7.63 -1.85 -12.35
N PRO A 107 -8.79 -1.22 -12.59
CA PRO A 107 -9.19 -0.78 -13.94
C PRO A 107 -8.29 0.32 -14.53
N ASN A 108 -7.63 1.11 -13.67
CA ASN A 108 -6.79 2.24 -14.07
C ASN A 108 -5.28 1.97 -13.90
N LEU A 109 -4.89 0.73 -13.60
CA LEU A 109 -3.49 0.35 -13.41
C LEU A 109 -2.77 0.30 -14.76
N TYR A 110 -1.73 1.11 -14.90
CA TYR A 110 -0.85 1.09 -16.08
C TYR A 110 0.60 0.80 -15.74
N GLY A 111 0.95 0.72 -14.45
CA GLY A 111 2.33 0.53 -14.01
C GLY A 111 2.46 -0.42 -12.83
N LEU A 112 3.48 -1.28 -12.91
CA LEU A 112 3.83 -2.24 -11.88
C LEU A 112 5.35 -2.21 -11.69
N GLY A 113 5.79 -1.79 -10.51
CA GLY A 113 7.17 -1.92 -10.06
C GLY A 113 7.31 -3.20 -9.24
N LEU A 114 8.24 -4.07 -9.60
CA LEU A 114 8.49 -5.32 -8.91
C LEU A 114 9.89 -5.31 -8.30
N TYR A 115 9.99 -5.58 -7.00
CA TYR A 115 11.22 -5.51 -6.22
C TYR A 115 11.47 -6.84 -5.50
N ASN A 116 12.74 -7.17 -5.27
CA ASN A 116 13.18 -8.41 -4.59
C ASN A 116 12.44 -9.68 -5.09
N ILE A 117 12.32 -9.80 -6.42
CA ILE A 117 11.67 -10.94 -7.05
C ILE A 117 12.65 -12.11 -7.06
N ASN A 118 12.31 -13.18 -6.33
CA ASN A 118 13.05 -14.43 -6.40
C ASN A 118 12.77 -15.17 -7.72
N GLU A 119 13.63 -16.12 -8.08
CA GLU A 119 13.55 -16.85 -9.35
C GLU A 119 12.20 -17.54 -9.55
N GLU A 120 11.64 -18.13 -8.49
CA GLU A 120 10.34 -18.81 -8.54
C GLU A 120 9.20 -17.84 -8.89
N SER A 121 9.16 -16.69 -8.23
CA SER A 121 8.17 -15.64 -8.47
C SER A 121 8.28 -15.08 -9.88
N ALA A 122 9.50 -14.87 -10.38
CA ALA A 122 9.75 -14.44 -11.76
C ALA A 122 9.25 -15.50 -12.75
N ARG A 123 9.54 -16.78 -12.52
CA ARG A 123 9.08 -17.88 -13.37
C ARG A 123 7.56 -17.95 -13.43
N CYS A 124 6.87 -17.77 -12.30
CA CYS A 124 5.41 -17.69 -12.25
C CYS A 124 4.85 -16.51 -13.06
N LEU A 125 5.49 -15.33 -12.98
CA LEU A 125 5.10 -14.14 -13.75
C LEU A 125 5.27 -14.32 -15.27
N PHE A 126 6.43 -14.82 -15.73
CA PHE A 126 6.79 -14.85 -17.14
C PHE A 126 6.26 -16.06 -17.91
N THR A 127 5.84 -17.12 -17.22
CA THR A 127 5.29 -18.32 -17.90
C THR A 127 3.83 -18.16 -18.34
N GLY A 128 3.22 -16.98 -18.15
CA GLY A 128 1.86 -16.69 -18.59
C GLY A 128 0.80 -17.56 -17.89
N LYS A 129 1.21 -18.36 -16.89
CA LYS A 129 0.27 -18.99 -15.96
C LYS A 129 -0.39 -17.85 -15.23
N LYS A 130 -1.67 -17.60 -15.56
CA LYS A 130 -2.62 -16.91 -14.70
C LYS A 130 -2.30 -17.34 -13.26
N PHE A 131 -2.17 -16.41 -12.31
CA PHE A 131 -1.92 -16.69 -10.90
C PHE A 131 -3.04 -17.59 -10.32
N LEU A 132 -3.03 -18.87 -10.69
CA LEU A 132 -3.88 -19.95 -10.20
C LEU A 132 -3.01 -20.70 -9.21
N LEU A 133 -2.82 -20.06 -8.07
CA LEU A 133 -2.16 -20.68 -6.94
C LEU A 133 -3.20 -21.54 -6.25
N ASN A 134 -3.22 -22.82 -6.64
CA ASN A 134 -3.97 -23.86 -5.97
C ASN A 134 -3.70 -23.80 -4.46
N TYR A 135 -4.79 -23.79 -3.70
CA TYR A 135 -4.78 -23.80 -2.25
C TYR A 135 -4.24 -25.13 -1.75
N PHE A 136 -3.26 -25.08 -0.85
CA PHE A 136 -3.11 -26.11 0.18
C PHE A 136 -3.25 -25.40 1.52
N TYR A 137 -4.40 -25.58 2.16
CA TYR A 137 -4.51 -25.43 3.60
C TYR A 137 -3.97 -26.71 4.24
N PRO A 138 -2.98 -26.67 5.15
CA PRO A 138 -2.86 -27.70 6.16
C PRO A 138 -3.90 -27.43 7.25
N GLU A 139 -4.64 -28.48 7.62
CA GLU A 139 -5.53 -28.54 8.79
C GLU A 139 -4.78 -28.24 10.11
#